data_AF-A0A4U9HQC7-F1
#
_entry.id   AF-A0A4U9HQC7-F1
#
_cell.length_a   1.000
_cell.length_b   1.000
_cell.length_c   1.000
_cell.angle_alpha   90.00
_cell.angle_beta   90.00
_cell.angle_gamma   90.00
#
_symmetry.space_group_name_H-M   'P 1'
#
loop_
_entity.id
_entity.type
_entity.pdbx_description
1 polymer ?
#
loop_
_entity_poly.entity_id
_entity_poly.type
_entity_poly.pdbx_seq_one_letter_code
_entity_poly.pdbx_strand_id
1 'polypeptide(L)'
;MLCLQDDIADHTLKMLRGAMGECRMGNPGRLTTDIGPVIDAEAKANIENHIQAMRAKGRPVFQAVRENSEDAREWTSGTFVAPTLIELASFDELKKEVFGPVLHVVRYNRNNLDQLIEQINASGYGLTLGVHTRIDETIAQVTGSAKVGNLYVNRNMVGAVVGVQPFGGEGLSGTGPKAGGPMYLYRLLANRPANALGVTLARQNAQLPVDAQVKAVLTQPLEALATWAEKRS
;
A
#
# COMPACT_ATOMS: atom_id res chain seq x y z
N MET A 1 0.03 -5.95 5.74
CA MET A 1 0.99 -7.07 5.83
C MET A 1 2.39 -6.51 5.73
N LEU A 2 3.28 -6.87 6.65
CA LEU A 2 4.72 -6.58 6.61
C LEU A 2 5.48 -7.89 6.44
N CYS A 3 6.31 -7.98 5.40
CA CYS A 3 7.12 -9.16 5.14
C CYS A 3 8.57 -8.86 5.52
N LEU A 4 9.11 -9.57 6.51
CA LEU A 4 10.46 -9.34 7.03
C LEU A 4 11.38 -10.51 6.67
N GLN A 5 12.60 -10.20 6.23
CA GLN A 5 13.59 -11.24 6.01
C GLN A 5 13.99 -11.86 7.36
N ASP A 6 14.20 -13.18 7.38
CA ASP A 6 14.40 -13.96 8.62
C ASP A 6 15.51 -13.41 9.53
N ASP A 7 16.60 -12.93 8.91
CA ASP A 7 17.83 -12.44 9.54
C ASP A 7 17.66 -11.12 10.30
N ILE A 8 16.69 -10.29 9.93
CA ILE A 8 16.41 -8.99 10.56
C ILE A 8 15.12 -8.96 11.37
N ALA A 9 14.27 -9.98 11.20
CA ALA A 9 12.90 -9.94 11.70
C ALA A 9 12.81 -9.74 13.21
N ASP A 10 13.61 -10.43 14.03
CA ASP A 10 13.55 -10.27 15.49
C ASP A 10 13.96 -8.86 15.95
N HIS A 11 14.99 -8.31 15.35
CA HIS A 11 15.46 -6.95 15.66
C HIS A 11 14.41 -5.91 15.28
N THR A 12 13.87 -6.01 14.06
CA THR A 12 12.82 -5.10 13.57
C THR A 12 11.55 -5.23 14.40
N LEU A 13 11.12 -6.44 14.74
CA LEU A 13 9.94 -6.68 15.58
C LEU A 13 10.11 -6.11 17.00
N LYS A 14 11.30 -6.24 17.59
CA LYS A 14 11.60 -5.62 18.89
C LYS A 14 11.47 -4.09 18.82
N MET A 15 12.07 -3.47 17.80
CA MET A 15 12.00 -2.03 17.59
C MET A 15 10.56 -1.56 17.36
N LEU A 16 9.81 -2.28 16.52
CA LEU A 16 8.43 -1.97 16.17
C LEU A 16 7.51 -2.07 17.39
N ARG A 17 7.64 -3.13 18.20
CA ARG A 17 6.88 -3.26 19.46
C ARG A 17 7.18 -2.14 20.44
N GLY A 18 8.45 -1.72 20.53
CA GLY A 18 8.84 -0.55 21.33
C GLY A 18 8.16 0.73 20.84
N ALA A 19 8.24 1.02 19.54
CA ALA A 19 7.60 2.19 18.95
C ALA A 19 6.07 2.20 19.14
N MET A 20 5.41 1.04 18.99
CA MET A 20 3.97 0.90 19.28
C MET A 20 3.62 1.27 20.71
N GLY A 21 4.48 0.94 21.69
CA GLY A 21 4.27 1.27 23.10
C GLY A 21 4.34 2.76 23.42
N GLU A 22 4.94 3.57 22.54
CA GLU A 22 5.04 5.03 22.71
C GLU A 22 3.83 5.78 22.12
N CYS A 23 3.04 5.15 21.26
CA CYS A 23 1.88 5.78 20.63
C CYS A 23 0.79 6.09 21.65
N ARG A 24 0.32 7.35 21.67
CA ARG A 24 -0.78 7.80 22.51
C ARG A 24 -2.12 7.65 21.77
N MET A 25 -2.97 6.77 22.27
CA MET A 25 -4.33 6.57 21.77
C MET A 25 -5.33 7.40 22.57
N GLY A 26 -6.26 8.11 21.93
CA GLY A 26 -7.23 8.94 22.66
C GLY A 26 -8.06 9.87 21.76
N ASN A 27 -8.66 10.90 22.35
CA ASN A 27 -9.46 11.89 21.62
C ASN A 27 -8.63 12.61 20.52
N PRO A 28 -9.05 12.57 19.24
CA PRO A 28 -8.31 13.17 18.13
C PRO A 28 -8.28 14.71 18.16
N GLY A 29 -9.09 15.36 19.01
CA GLY A 29 -9.03 16.80 19.24
C GLY A 29 -7.81 17.27 20.05
N ARG A 30 -7.03 16.34 20.60
CA ARG A 30 -5.80 16.64 21.37
C ARG A 30 -4.58 16.50 20.47
N LEU A 31 -3.72 17.52 20.45
CA LEU A 31 -2.47 17.51 19.67
C LEU A 31 -1.54 16.34 20.04
N THR A 32 -1.63 15.85 21.27
CA THR A 32 -0.82 14.75 21.77
C THR A 32 -1.32 13.37 21.34
N THR A 33 -2.48 13.27 20.69
CA THR A 33 -3.06 12.00 20.26
C THR A 33 -2.46 11.58 18.93
N ASP A 34 -1.85 10.40 18.89
CA ASP A 34 -1.34 9.79 17.66
C ASP A 34 -2.42 8.94 16.96
N ILE A 35 -3.27 8.29 17.75
CA ILE A 35 -4.21 7.27 17.28
C ILE A 35 -5.61 7.54 17.84
N GLY A 36 -6.56 7.83 16.95
CA GLY A 36 -7.96 8.06 17.30
C GLY A 36 -8.79 6.77 17.41
N PRO A 37 -10.11 6.89 17.67
CA PRO A 37 -11.02 5.76 17.64
C PRO A 37 -11.25 5.24 16.22
N VAL A 38 -11.71 4.01 16.10
CA VAL A 38 -12.32 3.51 14.85
C VAL A 38 -13.72 4.09 14.68
N ILE A 39 -14.24 4.04 13.46
CA ILE A 39 -15.41 4.84 13.05
C ILE A 39 -16.69 4.56 13.86
N ASP A 40 -16.94 3.29 14.21
CA ASP A 40 -18.13 2.87 14.95
C ASP A 40 -17.92 1.55 15.71
N ALA A 41 -18.98 1.11 16.40
CA ALA A 41 -18.98 -0.10 17.23
C ALA A 41 -18.92 -1.39 16.39
N GLU A 42 -19.48 -1.39 15.18
CA GLU A 42 -19.44 -2.54 14.28
C GLU A 42 -18.00 -2.77 13.79
N ALA A 43 -17.32 -1.70 13.36
CA ALA A 43 -15.91 -1.73 12.99
C ALA A 43 -15.05 -2.24 14.15
N LYS A 44 -15.26 -1.70 15.36
CA LYS A 44 -14.56 -2.17 16.57
C LYS A 44 -14.76 -3.66 16.79
N ALA A 45 -16.00 -4.13 16.80
CA ALA A 45 -16.33 -5.54 17.02
C ALA A 45 -15.71 -6.45 15.94
N ASN A 46 -15.77 -6.06 14.66
CA ASN A 46 -15.19 -6.82 13.57
C ASN A 46 -13.66 -6.96 13.70
N ILE A 47 -12.97 -5.89 14.09
CA ILE A 47 -11.52 -5.90 14.31
C ILE A 47 -11.17 -6.76 15.53
N GLU A 48 -11.85 -6.57 16.66
CA GLU A 48 -11.62 -7.33 17.88
C GLU A 48 -11.87 -8.84 17.67
N ASN A 49 -12.93 -9.20 16.95
CA ASN A 49 -13.21 -10.59 16.58
C ASN A 49 -12.08 -11.22 15.76
N HIS A 50 -11.52 -10.48 14.80
CA HIS A 50 -10.36 -10.95 14.03
C HIS A 50 -9.13 -11.17 14.91
N ILE A 51 -8.86 -10.24 15.83
CA ILE A 51 -7.73 -10.35 16.77
C ILE A 51 -7.90 -11.59 17.65
N GLN A 52 -9.10 -11.82 18.20
CA GLN A 52 -9.38 -12.98 19.04
C GLN A 52 -9.30 -14.29 18.24
N ALA A 53 -9.79 -14.31 16.99
CA ALA A 53 -9.66 -15.47 16.12
C ALA A 53 -8.18 -15.83 15.86
N MET A 54 -7.31 -14.84 15.68
CA MET A 54 -5.87 -15.09 15.52
C MET A 54 -5.20 -15.57 16.82
N ARG A 55 -5.58 -15.02 17.98
CA ARG A 55 -5.14 -15.54 19.28
C ARG A 55 -5.55 -16.99 19.48
N ALA A 56 -6.81 -17.33 19.17
CA ALA A 56 -7.35 -18.69 19.28
C ALA A 56 -6.64 -19.68 18.34
N LYS A 57 -6.12 -19.21 17.19
CA LYS A 57 -5.25 -19.98 16.29
C LYS A 57 -3.80 -20.13 16.79
N GLY A 58 -3.47 -19.61 17.97
CA GLY A 58 -2.14 -19.66 18.55
C GLY A 58 -1.13 -18.68 17.91
N ARG A 59 -1.60 -17.68 17.15
CA ARG A 59 -0.70 -16.66 16.60
C ARG A 59 -0.21 -15.72 17.71
N PRO A 60 1.08 -15.32 17.71
CA PRO A 60 1.55 -14.26 18.59
C PRO A 60 0.82 -12.96 18.30
N VAL A 61 0.20 -12.37 19.34
CA VAL A 61 -0.51 -11.09 19.24
C VAL A 61 0.02 -10.15 20.31
N PHE A 62 0.60 -9.04 19.85
CA PHE A 62 1.10 -7.95 20.67
C PHE A 62 0.19 -6.73 20.53
N GLN A 63 -0.22 -6.16 21.65
CA GLN A 63 -1.00 -4.92 21.70
C GLN A 63 -0.35 -4.00 22.71
N ALA A 64 -0.12 -2.74 22.32
CA ALA A 64 0.44 -1.74 23.21
C ALA A 64 -0.05 -0.36 22.83
N VAL A 65 -0.20 0.47 23.86
CA VAL A 65 -0.44 1.91 23.79
C VAL A 65 0.28 2.53 24.97
N ARG A 66 0.70 3.79 24.84
CA ARG A 66 1.26 4.54 25.94
C ARG A 66 0.20 4.73 27.02
N GLU A 67 0.47 4.28 28.24
CA GLU A 67 -0.47 4.42 29.34
C GLU A 67 -0.70 5.88 29.71
N ASN A 68 -1.98 6.25 29.79
CA ASN A 68 -2.42 7.55 30.26
C ASN A 68 -3.79 7.41 30.93
N SER A 69 -3.89 7.85 32.19
CA SER A 69 -5.09 7.66 32.99
C SER A 69 -6.30 8.45 32.50
N GLU A 70 -6.09 9.58 31.82
CA GLU A 70 -7.16 10.37 31.21
C GLU A 70 -7.72 9.66 29.98
N ASP A 71 -6.85 9.15 29.12
CA ASP A 71 -7.26 8.48 27.88
C ASP A 71 -7.88 7.10 28.17
N ALA A 72 -7.41 6.37 29.19
CA ALA A 72 -7.91 5.05 29.54
C ALA A 72 -9.43 5.02 29.83
N ARG A 73 -9.97 6.09 30.41
CA ARG A 73 -11.42 6.23 30.64
C ARG A 73 -12.20 6.35 29.33
N GLU A 74 -11.65 7.09 28.37
CA GLU A 74 -12.26 7.28 27.04
C GLU A 74 -12.21 6.00 26.22
N TRP A 75 -11.19 5.15 26.39
CA TRP A 75 -11.09 3.88 25.69
C TRP A 75 -12.25 2.93 25.99
N THR A 76 -12.79 3.01 27.22
CA THR A 76 -13.91 2.16 27.66
C THR A 76 -15.25 2.65 27.14
N SER A 77 -15.44 3.97 27.03
CA SER A 77 -16.70 4.56 26.55
C SER A 77 -16.75 4.75 25.03
N GLY A 78 -15.60 4.76 24.35
CA GLY A 78 -15.49 4.96 22.90
C GLY A 78 -15.19 3.69 22.09
N THR A 79 -15.11 3.88 20.78
CA THR A 79 -14.80 2.83 19.79
C THR A 79 -13.31 2.74 19.54
N PHE A 80 -12.53 2.48 20.59
CA PHE A 80 -11.07 2.35 20.48
C PHE A 80 -10.63 0.90 20.30
N VAL A 81 -9.62 0.69 19.46
CA VAL A 81 -8.91 -0.59 19.30
C VAL A 81 -7.42 -0.30 19.40
N ALA A 82 -6.74 -0.95 20.35
CA ALA A 82 -5.31 -0.77 20.53
C ALA A 82 -4.54 -1.22 19.27
N PRO A 83 -3.48 -0.50 18.86
CA PRO A 83 -2.58 -0.95 17.81
C PRO A 83 -2.10 -2.36 18.08
N THR A 84 -2.28 -3.22 17.09
CA THR A 84 -2.10 -4.66 17.22
C THR A 84 -1.12 -5.16 16.20
N LEU A 85 -0.13 -5.95 16.62
CA LEU A 85 0.78 -6.69 15.77
C LEU A 85 0.48 -8.18 15.90
N ILE A 86 0.30 -8.85 14.76
CA ILE A 86 0.00 -10.29 14.70
C ILE A 86 1.05 -10.96 13.81
N GLU A 87 1.80 -11.91 14.37
CA GLU A 87 2.75 -12.72 13.59
C GLU A 87 2.02 -13.94 12.99
N LEU A 88 2.03 -14.08 11.67
CA LEU A 88 1.39 -15.16 10.93
C LEU A 88 2.42 -16.23 10.53
N ALA A 89 2.01 -17.49 10.36
CA ALA A 89 2.90 -18.51 9.81
C ALA A 89 3.18 -18.29 8.33
N SER A 90 2.19 -17.81 7.59
CA SER A 90 2.27 -17.62 6.14
C SER A 90 1.35 -16.49 5.68
N PHE A 91 1.65 -15.95 4.50
CA PHE A 91 0.91 -14.85 3.91
C PHE A 91 -0.57 -15.17 3.70
N ASP A 92 -0.87 -16.42 3.35
CA ASP A 92 -2.22 -16.85 3.01
C ASP A 92 -3.15 -17.00 4.22
N GLU A 93 -2.67 -16.91 5.47
CA GLU A 93 -3.55 -16.86 6.65
C GLU A 93 -4.46 -15.62 6.65
N LEU A 94 -4.03 -14.53 5.99
CA LEU A 94 -4.84 -13.33 5.83
C LEU A 94 -5.70 -13.42 4.57
N LYS A 95 -6.96 -13.82 4.73
CA LYS A 95 -7.89 -14.03 3.60
C LYS A 95 -8.71 -12.79 3.22
N LYS A 96 -8.83 -11.82 4.12
CA LYS A 96 -9.66 -10.61 3.93
C LYS A 96 -8.95 -9.41 4.52
N GLU A 97 -9.29 -8.24 3.98
CA GLU A 97 -8.86 -6.97 4.53
C GLU A 97 -9.49 -6.72 5.91
N VAL A 98 -8.68 -6.19 6.83
CA VAL A 98 -9.12 -5.79 8.18
C VAL A 98 -8.87 -4.30 8.32
N PHE A 99 -9.95 -3.51 8.22
CA PHE A 99 -9.90 -2.04 8.29
C PHE A 99 -9.75 -1.56 9.74
N GLY A 100 -8.54 -1.68 10.29
CA GLY A 100 -8.23 -1.26 11.64
C GLY A 100 -6.73 -1.15 11.90
N PRO A 101 -6.32 -0.76 13.12
CA PRO A 101 -4.90 -0.62 13.48
C PRO A 101 -4.27 -2.00 13.76
N VAL A 102 -4.36 -2.92 12.80
CA VAL A 102 -3.85 -4.30 12.90
C VAL A 102 -2.80 -4.55 11.82
N LEU A 103 -1.56 -4.73 12.24
CA LEU A 103 -0.43 -5.09 11.39
C LEU A 103 -0.15 -6.59 11.47
N HIS A 104 -0.36 -7.30 10.36
CA HIS A 104 0.12 -8.67 10.19
C HIS A 104 1.58 -8.68 9.75
N VAL A 105 2.38 -9.58 10.32
CA VAL A 105 3.78 -9.80 9.96
C VAL A 105 3.98 -11.23 9.50
N VAL A 106 4.71 -11.43 8.41
CA VAL A 106 5.23 -12.73 7.98
C VAL A 106 6.74 -12.63 7.83
N ARG A 107 7.43 -13.73 8.12
CA ARG A 107 8.87 -13.85 7.89
C ARG A 107 9.11 -14.60 6.59
N TYR A 108 10.20 -14.29 5.90
CA TYR A 108 10.58 -14.99 4.68
C TYR A 108 12.09 -15.13 4.56
N ASN A 109 12.53 -16.21 3.92
CA ASN A 109 13.91 -16.38 3.51
C ASN A 109 14.18 -15.60 2.21
N ARG A 110 15.33 -14.91 2.08
CA ARG A 110 15.66 -14.12 0.88
C ARG A 110 15.52 -14.91 -0.43
N ASN A 111 15.85 -16.20 -0.42
CA ASN A 111 15.77 -17.07 -1.60
C ASN A 111 14.32 -17.32 -2.05
N ASN A 112 13.34 -17.03 -1.20
CA ASN A 112 11.91 -17.20 -1.48
C ASN A 112 11.22 -15.87 -1.83
N LEU A 113 11.97 -14.80 -2.14
CA LEU A 113 11.38 -13.49 -2.47
C LEU A 113 10.44 -13.58 -3.68
N ASP A 114 10.81 -14.32 -4.73
CA ASP A 114 9.95 -14.48 -5.91
C ASP A 114 8.61 -15.12 -5.55
N GLN A 115 8.66 -16.21 -4.79
CA GLN A 115 7.45 -16.89 -4.30
C GLN A 115 6.59 -15.96 -3.43
N LEU A 116 7.20 -15.11 -2.61
CA LEU A 116 6.48 -14.14 -1.80
C LEU A 116 5.77 -13.09 -2.68
N ILE A 117 6.42 -12.59 -3.73
CA ILE A 117 5.80 -11.65 -4.67
C ILE A 117 4.62 -12.31 -5.40
N GLU A 118 4.76 -13.59 -5.79
CA GLU A 118 3.68 -14.37 -6.36
C GLU A 118 2.50 -14.52 -5.40
N GLN A 119 2.75 -14.80 -4.12
CA GLN A 119 1.71 -14.87 -3.10
C GLN A 119 0.97 -13.53 -2.91
N ILE A 120 1.71 -12.42 -2.92
CA ILE A 120 1.14 -11.07 -2.85
C ILE A 120 0.22 -10.82 -4.05
N ASN A 121 0.70 -11.10 -5.26
CA ASN A 121 -0.06 -10.94 -6.49
C ASN A 121 -1.30 -11.87 -6.53
N ALA A 122 -1.19 -13.08 -5.99
CA ALA A 122 -2.27 -14.07 -5.94
C ALA A 122 -3.38 -13.71 -4.94
N SER A 123 -3.18 -12.73 -4.05
CA SER A 123 -4.24 -12.21 -3.17
C SER A 123 -5.42 -11.60 -3.94
N GLY A 124 -5.19 -11.23 -5.21
CA GLY A 124 -6.16 -10.54 -6.06
C GLY A 124 -6.29 -9.04 -5.77
N TYR A 125 -5.71 -8.54 -4.68
CA TYR A 125 -5.59 -7.12 -4.37
C TYR A 125 -4.32 -6.54 -4.99
N GLY A 126 -4.33 -5.23 -5.24
CA GLY A 126 -3.23 -4.53 -5.89
C GLY A 126 -3.26 -3.02 -5.70
N LEU A 127 -3.38 -2.54 -4.45
CA LEU A 127 -3.49 -1.10 -4.16
C LEU A 127 -2.13 -0.43 -3.94
N THR A 128 -1.47 -0.69 -2.81
CA THR A 128 -0.16 -0.15 -2.46
C THR A 128 0.82 -1.27 -2.11
N LEU A 129 2.09 -1.09 -2.49
CA LEU A 129 3.20 -1.94 -2.04
C LEU A 129 4.42 -1.07 -1.69
N GLY A 130 5.04 -1.37 -0.56
CA GLY A 130 6.27 -0.75 -0.11
C GLY A 130 7.43 -1.72 -0.22
N VAL A 131 8.59 -1.24 -0.63
CA VAL A 131 9.86 -1.98 -0.57
C VAL A 131 10.91 -1.14 0.15
N HIS A 132 11.52 -1.72 1.18
CA HIS A 132 12.63 -1.11 1.93
C HIS A 132 13.89 -1.93 1.71
N THR A 133 14.80 -1.40 0.90
CA THR A 133 16.08 -2.04 0.57
C THR A 133 17.07 -1.02 0.01
N ARG A 134 18.36 -1.31 0.15
CA ARG A 134 19.45 -0.55 -0.47
C ARG A 134 19.99 -1.19 -1.74
N ILE A 135 19.40 -2.31 -2.17
CA ILE A 135 19.89 -3.13 -3.27
C ILE A 135 19.01 -2.87 -4.49
N ASP A 136 19.55 -2.19 -5.50
CA ASP A 136 18.82 -1.80 -6.71
C ASP A 136 18.26 -3.00 -7.47
N GLU A 137 18.98 -4.11 -7.52
CA GLU A 137 18.49 -5.36 -8.12
C GLU A 137 17.21 -5.86 -7.43
N THR A 138 17.12 -5.73 -6.10
CA THR A 138 15.92 -6.13 -5.36
C THR A 138 14.77 -5.13 -5.58
N ILE A 139 15.06 -3.83 -5.72
CA ILE A 139 14.05 -2.83 -6.12
C ILE A 139 13.49 -3.18 -7.49
N ALA A 140 14.37 -3.42 -8.48
CA ALA A 140 13.97 -3.77 -9.84
C ALA A 140 13.16 -5.08 -9.88
N GLN A 141 13.59 -6.10 -9.15
CA GLN A 141 12.89 -7.38 -9.02
C GLN A 141 11.47 -7.20 -8.46
N VAL A 142 11.31 -6.48 -7.35
CA VAL A 142 9.99 -6.28 -6.73
C VAL A 142 9.09 -5.40 -7.60
N THR A 143 9.61 -4.26 -8.06
CA THR A 143 8.82 -3.29 -8.85
C THR A 143 8.45 -3.79 -10.24
N GLY A 144 9.28 -4.64 -10.86
CA GLY A 144 9.00 -5.25 -12.16
C GLY A 144 8.00 -6.40 -12.12
N SER A 145 7.85 -7.06 -10.97
CA SER A 145 6.99 -8.25 -10.82
C SER A 145 5.70 -8.00 -10.04
N ALA A 146 5.63 -6.94 -9.23
CA ALA A 146 4.46 -6.61 -8.43
C ALA A 146 3.30 -6.10 -9.28
N LYS A 147 2.11 -6.65 -9.03
CA LYS A 147 0.84 -6.24 -9.64
C LYS A 147 0.07 -5.33 -8.69
N VAL A 148 0.53 -4.08 -8.61
CA VAL A 148 -0.02 -3.07 -7.70
C VAL A 148 -0.07 -1.70 -8.35
N GLY A 149 -1.07 -0.90 -7.97
CA GLY A 149 -1.23 0.44 -8.51
C GLY A 149 -0.14 1.41 -8.05
N ASN A 150 0.25 1.38 -6.78
CA ASN A 150 1.15 2.40 -6.19
C ASN A 150 2.33 1.74 -5.47
N LEU A 151 3.53 1.94 -6.00
CA LEU A 151 4.78 1.45 -5.43
C LEU A 151 5.49 2.55 -4.65
N TYR A 152 6.03 2.21 -3.48
CA TYR A 152 6.78 3.12 -2.62
C TYR A 152 8.12 2.49 -2.22
N VAL A 153 9.23 3.15 -2.57
CA VAL A 153 10.59 2.68 -2.25
C VAL A 153 11.16 3.50 -1.10
N ASN A 154 11.60 2.84 -0.03
CA ASN A 154 12.28 3.45 1.12
C ASN A 154 11.52 4.60 1.80
N ARG A 155 10.18 4.50 1.84
CA ARG A 155 9.28 5.45 2.51
C ARG A 155 7.99 4.78 2.97
N ASN A 156 7.09 5.54 3.59
CA ASN A 156 5.75 5.06 3.95
C ASN A 156 4.86 4.84 2.69
N MET A 157 3.76 4.11 2.86
CA MET A 157 2.85 3.69 1.78
C MET A 157 1.54 4.49 1.74
N VAL A 158 1.47 5.62 2.44
CA VAL A 158 0.26 6.43 2.64
C VAL A 158 0.48 7.87 2.20
N GLY A 159 -0.60 8.64 2.03
CA GLY A 159 -0.50 10.08 1.72
C GLY A 159 -0.08 10.37 0.29
N ALA A 160 -0.67 9.65 -0.68
CA ALA A 160 -0.45 9.94 -2.10
C ALA A 160 -0.87 11.38 -2.44
N VAL A 161 0.00 12.13 -3.12
CA VAL A 161 -0.22 13.53 -3.46
C VAL A 161 -0.84 13.64 -4.85
N VAL A 162 -1.96 14.36 -4.95
CA VAL A 162 -2.66 14.62 -6.21
C VAL A 162 -1.71 15.24 -7.25
N GLY A 163 -1.71 14.70 -8.47
CA GLY A 163 -0.84 15.16 -9.55
C GLY A 163 0.62 14.67 -9.46
N VAL A 164 1.05 14.08 -8.34
CA VAL A 164 2.42 13.55 -8.19
C VAL A 164 2.41 12.02 -8.10
N GLN A 165 1.56 11.44 -7.26
CA GLN A 165 1.34 10.00 -7.19
C GLN A 165 -0.14 9.69 -7.45
N PRO A 166 -0.60 9.68 -8.71
CA PRO A 166 -1.96 9.25 -9.05
C PRO A 166 -2.32 7.93 -8.35
N PHE A 167 -3.42 7.95 -7.59
CA PHE A 167 -3.73 6.89 -6.65
C PHE A 167 -4.87 6.00 -7.15
N GLY A 168 -4.70 4.70 -6.99
CA GLY A 168 -5.71 3.70 -7.37
C GLY A 168 -5.03 2.38 -7.72
N GLY A 169 -5.68 1.27 -7.39
CA GLY A 169 -5.14 -0.08 -7.60
C GLY A 169 -5.65 -0.76 -8.86
N GLU A 170 -5.42 -2.07 -8.90
CA GLU A 170 -5.95 -2.99 -9.89
C GLU A 170 -6.56 -4.25 -9.22
N GLY A 171 -7.18 -5.12 -10.01
CA GLY A 171 -7.84 -6.33 -9.50
C GLY A 171 -8.99 -6.00 -8.55
N LEU A 172 -9.02 -6.66 -7.39
CA LEU A 172 -9.99 -6.41 -6.33
C LEU A 172 -9.86 -5.01 -5.71
N SER A 173 -8.76 -4.28 -5.97
CA SER A 173 -8.52 -2.94 -5.43
C SER A 173 -9.05 -1.79 -6.29
N GLY A 174 -9.59 -2.06 -7.49
CA GLY A 174 -10.23 -1.04 -8.30
C GLY A 174 -10.17 -1.27 -9.80
N THR A 175 -10.98 -0.50 -10.51
CA THR A 175 -11.13 -0.56 -11.97
C THR A 175 -10.25 0.44 -12.71
N GLY A 176 -9.75 1.45 -12.01
CA GLY A 176 -9.15 2.64 -12.60
C GLY A 176 -10.16 3.50 -13.42
N PRO A 177 -9.69 4.59 -14.05
CA PRO A 177 -8.35 5.17 -13.96
C PRO A 177 -8.02 5.76 -12.58
N LYS A 178 -6.74 6.01 -12.32
CA LYS A 178 -6.24 6.55 -11.04
C LYS A 178 -6.78 7.96 -10.77
N ALA A 179 -7.28 8.17 -9.55
CA ALA A 179 -7.69 9.48 -9.06
C ALA A 179 -6.48 10.41 -8.92
N GLY A 180 -6.69 11.70 -9.18
CA GLY A 180 -5.61 12.69 -9.21
C GLY A 180 -4.59 12.50 -10.34
N GLY A 181 -4.87 11.58 -11.27
CA GLY A 181 -4.10 11.35 -12.50
C GLY A 181 -4.73 11.99 -13.73
N PRO A 182 -3.97 12.10 -14.82
CA PRO A 182 -4.41 12.80 -16.04
C PRO A 182 -5.58 12.10 -16.75
N MET A 183 -5.83 10.84 -16.42
CA MET A 183 -6.84 10.00 -17.06
C MET A 183 -8.23 10.10 -16.43
N TYR A 184 -8.34 10.61 -15.20
CA TYR A 184 -9.55 10.45 -14.39
C TYR A 184 -10.77 11.13 -15.02
N LEU A 185 -10.62 12.41 -15.39
CA LEU A 185 -11.71 13.19 -15.96
C LEU A 185 -12.20 12.64 -17.31
N TYR A 186 -11.32 11.98 -18.08
CA TYR A 186 -11.70 11.37 -19.35
C TYR A 186 -12.69 10.22 -19.19
N ARG A 187 -12.68 9.52 -18.05
CA ARG A 187 -13.64 8.45 -17.78
C ARG A 187 -15.06 8.99 -17.54
N LEU A 188 -15.18 10.27 -17.19
CA LEU A 188 -16.44 10.94 -16.85
C LEU A 188 -17.13 11.57 -18.07
N LEU A 189 -16.48 11.58 -19.23
CA LEU A 189 -17.09 12.09 -20.46
C LEU A 189 -18.05 11.06 -21.05
N ALA A 190 -19.24 11.50 -21.45
CA ALA A 190 -20.19 10.66 -22.19
C ALA A 190 -19.62 10.22 -23.56
N ASN A 191 -18.85 11.11 -24.20
CA ASN A 191 -18.12 10.85 -25.44
C ASN A 191 -16.68 11.35 -25.30
N ARG A 192 -15.69 10.47 -25.53
CA ARG A 192 -14.27 10.81 -25.46
C ARG A 192 -13.72 11.13 -26.86
N PRO A 193 -13.18 12.34 -27.11
CA PRO A 193 -12.48 12.61 -28.36
C PRO A 193 -11.28 11.68 -28.50
N ALA A 194 -11.10 11.06 -29.67
CA ALA A 194 -10.06 10.05 -29.89
C ALA A 194 -8.66 10.55 -29.47
N ASN A 195 -8.35 11.80 -29.80
CA ASN A 195 -7.08 12.47 -29.57
C ASN A 195 -6.93 13.18 -28.21
N ALA A 196 -7.94 13.14 -27.32
CA ALA A 196 -7.93 13.97 -26.11
C ALA A 196 -6.73 13.71 -25.17
N LEU A 197 -6.31 12.45 -25.09
CA LEU A 197 -5.11 12.04 -24.34
C LEU A 197 -3.84 12.61 -24.97
N GLY A 198 -3.71 12.49 -26.30
CA GLY A 198 -2.58 13.03 -27.05
C GLY A 198 -2.45 14.54 -26.86
N VAL A 199 -3.56 15.27 -26.92
CA VAL A 199 -3.58 16.73 -26.69
C VAL A 199 -3.14 17.10 -25.26
N THR A 200 -3.57 16.33 -24.27
CA THR A 200 -3.23 16.60 -22.85
C THR A 200 -1.76 16.31 -22.57
N LEU A 201 -1.27 15.15 -23.01
CA LEU A 201 0.13 14.76 -22.83
C LEU A 201 1.07 15.71 -23.59
N ALA A 202 0.69 16.15 -24.80
CA ALA A 202 1.44 17.14 -25.56
C ALA A 202 1.54 18.48 -24.80
N ARG A 203 0.44 18.95 -24.19
CA ARG A 203 0.45 20.15 -23.34
C ARG A 203 1.32 20.00 -22.10
N GLN A 204 1.25 18.88 -21.39
CA GLN A 204 2.09 18.62 -20.22
C GLN A 204 3.58 18.59 -20.57
N ASN A 205 3.95 17.88 -21.65
CA ASN A 205 5.33 17.81 -22.14
C ASN A 205 5.90 19.17 -22.53
N ALA A 206 5.06 20.10 -23.01
CA ALA A 206 5.47 21.46 -23.34
C ALA A 206 5.74 22.33 -22.10
N GLN A 207 5.11 22.02 -20.96
CA GLN A 207 5.25 22.79 -19.72
C GLN A 207 6.37 22.27 -18.81
N LEU A 208 6.65 20.96 -18.84
CA LEU A 208 7.69 20.31 -18.06
C LEU A 208 8.51 19.41 -18.99
N PRO A 209 9.76 19.78 -19.34
CA PRO A 209 10.60 18.92 -20.16
C PRO A 209 10.84 17.60 -19.42
N VAL A 210 10.35 16.50 -19.99
CA VAL A 210 10.59 15.15 -19.46
C VAL A 210 12.08 14.83 -19.58
N ASP A 211 12.65 14.09 -18.62
CA ASP A 211 13.96 13.46 -18.76
C ASP A 211 13.98 12.62 -20.06
N ALA A 212 14.64 13.15 -21.08
CA ALA A 212 14.54 12.67 -22.45
C ALA A 212 15.39 11.43 -22.73
N GLN A 213 16.15 10.93 -21.75
CA GLN A 213 17.03 9.77 -21.92
C GLN A 213 16.25 8.52 -22.34
N VAL A 214 15.07 8.29 -21.76
CA VAL A 214 14.22 7.13 -22.08
C VAL A 214 13.38 7.34 -23.34
N LYS A 215 13.03 8.60 -23.65
CA LYS A 215 12.21 8.93 -24.83
C LYS A 215 12.89 8.48 -26.12
N ALA A 216 14.20 8.70 -26.25
CA ALA A 216 14.96 8.29 -27.43
C ALA A 216 14.88 6.77 -27.64
N VAL A 217 15.01 5.99 -26.56
CA VAL A 217 14.95 4.52 -26.59
C VAL A 217 13.56 4.00 -26.96
N LEU A 218 12.49 4.64 -26.48
CA LEU A 218 11.11 4.21 -26.74
C LEU A 218 10.56 4.69 -28.09
N THR A 219 11.13 5.74 -28.69
CA THR A 219 10.62 6.31 -29.94
C THR A 219 10.97 5.42 -31.15
N GLN A 220 12.16 4.80 -31.17
CA GLN A 220 12.56 3.88 -32.25
C GLN A 220 11.58 2.72 -32.49
N PRO A 221 11.18 1.90 -31.49
CA PRO A 221 10.24 0.82 -31.71
C PRO A 221 8.83 1.32 -32.08
N LEU A 222 8.42 2.50 -31.61
CA LEU A 222 7.14 3.11 -32.00
C LEU A 222 7.14 3.54 -33.48
N GLU A 223 8.20 4.19 -33.95
CA GLU A 223 8.36 4.58 -35.35
C GLU A 223 8.42 3.35 -36.27
N ALA A 224 9.11 2.29 -35.84
CA ALA A 224 9.15 1.02 -36.57
C ALA A 224 7.75 0.40 -36.70
N LEU A 225 6.96 0.40 -35.62
CA LEU A 225 5.58 -0.09 -35.62
C LEU A 225 4.66 0.76 -36.52
N ALA A 226 4.77 2.09 -36.44
CA ALA A 226 3.99 3.01 -37.27
C ALA A 226 4.30 2.82 -38.77
N THR A 227 5.58 2.76 -39.12
CA THR A 227 6.04 2.51 -40.51
C THR A 227 5.56 1.16 -41.04
N TRP A 228 5.57 0.13 -40.18
CA TRP A 228 5.05 -1.19 -40.54
C TRP A 228 3.53 -1.17 -40.78
N ALA A 229 2.78 -0.42 -39.97
CA ALA A 229 1.33 -0.31 -40.09
C ALA A 229 0.91 0.42 -41.38
N GLU A 230 1.60 1.50 -41.73
CA GLU A 230 1.36 2.26 -42.97
C GLU A 230 1.65 1.46 -44.24
N LYS A 231 2.60 0.52 -44.20
CA LYS A 231 2.90 -0.37 -45.33
C LYS A 231 1.87 -1.48 -45.54
N ARG A 232 0.90 -1.62 -44.64
CA ARG A 232 -0.15 -2.67 -44.65
C ARG A 232 -1.56 -2.13 -44.82
N SER A 233 -1.74 -0.81 -44.77
CA SER A 233 -2.96 -0.10 -45.21
C SER A 233 -2.88 0.26 -46.68
#